data_AF-A0A381I786-F1
#
_entry.id   AF-A0A381I786-F1
#
_cell.length_a   1.000
_cell.length_b   1.000
_cell.length_c   1.000
_cell.angle_alpha   90.00
_cell.angle_beta   90.00
_cell.angle_gamma   90.00
#
_symmetry.space_group_name_H-M   'P 1'
#
loop_
_entity.id
_entity.type
_entity.pdbx_description
1 polymer ?
#
loop_
_entity_poly.entity_id
_entity_poly.type
_entity_poly.pdbx_seq_one_letter_code
_entity_poly.pdbx_strand_id
1 'polypeptide(L)'
;MERFNNMVIAIGASVGGTEAILEIIKDLPKSTPGIVVVQHMPAIFTYMYAQRLDKQCIMNVREAKNNDRVEQGNVLIAPGGYQMKLCTDKQGYYVTCEKGERISGHCPSVDVLFDSVAEVAGKKFNRNNTYRYGL
;
A
#
# COMPACT_ATOMS: atom_id res chain seq x y z
N MET A 1 5.17 -4.69 24.82
CA MET A 1 5.34 -4.59 23.35
C MET A 1 3.96 -4.42 22.74
N GLU A 2 3.62 -3.21 22.29
CA GLU A 2 2.40 -3.02 21.52
C GLU A 2 2.52 -3.79 20.21
N ARG A 3 1.56 -4.68 19.94
CA ARG A 3 1.49 -5.41 18.67
C ARG A 3 0.82 -4.50 17.64
N PHE A 4 1.51 -4.19 16.55
CA PHE A 4 0.99 -3.46 15.39
C PHE A 4 -0.09 -4.23 14.60
N ASN A 5 -0.77 -5.21 15.21
CA ASN A 5 -1.76 -6.09 14.56
C ASN A 5 -2.91 -5.37 13.85
N ASN A 6 -3.04 -4.05 14.02
CA ASN A 6 -4.09 -3.20 13.48
C ASN A 6 -3.58 -1.93 12.78
N MET A 7 -2.29 -1.83 12.48
CA MET A 7 -1.73 -0.66 11.80
C MET A 7 -1.24 -1.04 10.40
N VAL A 8 -1.49 -0.15 9.45
CA VAL A 8 -1.03 -0.23 8.07
C VAL A 8 -0.68 1.17 7.59
N ILE A 9 0.36 1.28 6.77
CA ILE A 9 0.73 2.53 6.10
C ILE A 9 0.36 2.36 4.63
N ALA A 10 -0.44 3.27 4.07
CA ALA A 10 -0.79 3.29 2.66
C ALA A 10 -0.13 4.48 1.97
N ILE A 11 0.54 4.24 0.84
CA ILE A 11 1.22 5.27 0.05
C ILE A 11 0.66 5.23 -1.38
N GLY A 12 0.32 6.40 -1.90
CA GLY A 12 -0.11 6.58 -3.29
C GLY A 12 0.79 7.62 -3.97
N ALA A 13 1.31 7.31 -5.16
CA ALA A 13 2.19 8.21 -5.89
C ALA A 13 2.11 8.03 -7.43
N SER A 14 2.62 9.04 -8.16
CA SER A 14 2.59 9.11 -9.62
C SER A 14 3.92 9.70 -10.15
N VAL A 15 3.92 10.71 -11.02
CA VAL A 15 5.15 11.34 -11.55
C VAL A 15 6.06 11.83 -10.41
N GLY A 16 7.34 11.44 -10.45
CA GLY A 16 8.32 11.74 -9.39
C GLY A 16 8.21 10.86 -8.13
N GLY A 17 7.17 10.02 -8.03
CA GLY A 17 6.87 9.22 -6.85
C GLY A 17 7.90 8.13 -6.53
N THR A 18 8.65 7.65 -7.53
CA THR A 18 9.62 6.56 -7.33
C THR A 18 10.74 6.93 -6.36
N GLU A 19 11.30 8.14 -6.50
CA GLU A 19 12.37 8.59 -5.60
C GLU A 19 11.79 9.04 -4.26
N ALA A 20 10.62 9.70 -4.25
CA ALA A 20 9.96 10.10 -3.01
C ALA A 20 9.60 8.91 -2.12
N ILE A 21 9.07 7.82 -2.71
CA ILE A 21 8.78 6.59 -1.96
C ILE A 21 10.08 6.01 -1.38
N LEU A 22 11.15 5.94 -2.18
CA LEU A 22 12.43 5.44 -1.71
C LEU A 22 12.93 6.25 -0.52
N GLU A 23 12.95 7.59 -0.60
CA GLU A 23 13.35 8.46 0.50
C GLU A 23 12.55 8.23 1.77
N ILE A 24 11.24 7.96 1.65
CA ILE A 24 10.38 7.66 2.79
C ILE A 24 10.71 6.32 3.43
N ILE A 25 10.93 5.26 2.64
CA ILE A 25 10.98 3.88 3.17
C ILE A 25 12.39 3.31 3.38
N LYS A 26 13.42 3.91 2.76
CA LYS A 26 14.79 3.37 2.69
C LYS A 26 15.35 2.98 4.06
N ASP A 27 15.23 3.89 5.03
CA ASP A 27 15.85 3.74 6.34
C ASP A 27 14.85 3.32 7.43
N LEU A 28 13.61 2.98 7.06
CA LEU A 28 12.61 2.52 8.03
C LEU A 28 13.01 1.16 8.61
N PRO A 29 12.94 0.99 9.95
CA PRO A 29 13.35 -0.26 10.58
C PRO A 29 12.38 -1.40 10.27
N LYS A 30 12.84 -2.65 10.42
CA LYS A 30 11.97 -3.85 10.28
C LYS A 30 10.82 -3.90 11.29
N SER A 31 10.86 -3.08 12.34
CA SER A 31 9.76 -2.93 13.28
C SER A 31 8.64 -2.01 12.79
N THR A 32 8.76 -1.41 11.61
CA THR A 32 7.72 -0.57 11.00
C THR A 32 6.49 -1.42 10.62
N PRO A 33 5.25 -0.92 10.81
CA PRO A 33 4.05 -1.58 10.31
C PRO A 33 4.13 -1.91 8.81
N GLY A 34 3.32 -2.86 8.36
CA GLY A 34 3.26 -3.21 6.94
C GLY A 34 2.84 -2.03 6.09
N ILE A 35 3.49 -1.87 4.94
CA ILE A 35 3.26 -0.76 4.00
C ILE A 35 2.67 -1.32 2.71
N VAL A 36 1.62 -0.67 2.19
CA VAL A 36 1.02 -0.95 0.90
C VAL A 36 1.16 0.27 0.00
N VAL A 37 1.65 0.09 -1.22
CA VAL A 37 2.03 1.18 -2.11
C VAL A 37 1.37 1.02 -3.47
N VAL A 38 0.68 2.05 -3.93
CA VAL A 38 0.34 2.23 -5.35
C VAL A 38 1.22 3.31 -5.93
N GLN A 39 1.98 2.95 -6.96
CA GLN A 39 2.72 3.87 -7.80
C GLN A 39 2.20 3.68 -9.23
N HIS A 40 1.70 4.74 -9.87
CA HIS A 40 1.18 4.66 -11.24
C HIS A 40 2.30 4.32 -12.22
N MET A 41 2.40 3.03 -12.57
CA MET A 41 3.39 2.46 -13.47
C MET A 41 2.77 1.33 -14.29
N PRO A 42 3.20 1.12 -15.56
CA PRO A 42 2.79 -0.05 -16.33
C PRO A 42 3.29 -1.36 -15.69
N ALA A 43 2.61 -2.48 -16.00
CA ALA A 43 2.83 -3.82 -15.40
C ALA A 43 4.28 -4.30 -15.37
N ILE A 44 5.04 -4.09 -16.45
CA ILE A 44 6.42 -4.59 -16.50
C ILE A 44 7.36 -3.84 -15.54
N PHE A 45 6.99 -2.61 -15.15
CA PHE A 45 7.85 -1.75 -14.35
C PHE A 45 7.61 -1.89 -12.85
N THR A 46 6.42 -2.30 -12.40
CA THR A 46 6.11 -2.45 -10.97
C THR A 46 6.97 -3.54 -10.32
N TYR A 47 7.19 -4.66 -11.02
CA TYR A 47 8.09 -5.73 -10.57
C TYR A 47 9.54 -5.24 -10.43
N MET A 48 10.07 -4.58 -11.47
CA MET A 48 11.44 -4.05 -11.44
C MET A 48 11.62 -2.98 -10.36
N TYR A 49 10.59 -2.16 -10.15
CA TYR A 49 10.59 -1.14 -9.12
C TYR A 49 10.64 -1.74 -7.72
N ALA A 50 9.83 -2.77 -7.44
CA ALA A 50 9.89 -3.50 -6.17
C ALA A 50 11.28 -4.12 -5.93
N GLN A 51 11.87 -4.74 -6.95
CA GLN A 51 13.24 -5.29 -6.84
C GLN A 51 14.30 -4.22 -6.59
N ARG A 52 14.16 -3.04 -7.17
CA ARG A 52 15.07 -1.92 -6.91
C ARG A 52 14.96 -1.47 -5.46
N LEU A 53 13.74 -1.26 -4.96
CA LEU A 53 13.50 -0.87 -3.58
C LEU A 53 14.04 -1.91 -2.59
N ASP A 54 13.81 -3.20 -2.83
CA ASP A 54 14.25 -4.30 -1.95
C ASP A 54 15.78 -4.30 -1.73
N LYS A 55 16.54 -3.94 -2.77
CA LYS A 55 18.01 -3.82 -2.69
C LYS A 55 18.48 -2.59 -1.91
N GLN A 56 17.61 -1.59 -1.74
CA GLN A 56 17.96 -0.29 -1.17
C GLN A 56 17.38 -0.08 0.23
N CYS A 57 16.38 -0.86 0.64
CA CYS A 57 15.65 -0.68 1.90
C CYS A 57 16.02 -1.74 2.94
N ILE A 58 15.83 -1.39 4.22
CA ILE A 58 16.00 -2.34 5.33
C ILE A 58 14.81 -3.31 5.44
N MET A 59 13.61 -2.83 5.12
CA MET A 59 12.38 -3.63 5.04
C MET A 59 12.38 -4.51 3.79
N ASN A 60 11.66 -5.63 3.81
CA ASN A 60 11.52 -6.49 2.63
C ASN A 60 10.50 -5.85 1.67
N VAL A 61 10.90 -5.59 0.43
CA VAL A 61 10.03 -4.97 -0.58
C VAL A 61 9.74 -5.95 -1.69
N ARG A 62 8.47 -6.11 -2.05
CA ARG A 62 8.08 -6.98 -3.17
C ARG A 62 6.82 -6.50 -3.86
N GLU A 63 6.67 -6.91 -5.10
CA GLU A 63 5.39 -6.77 -5.79
C GLU A 63 4.35 -7.68 -5.11
N ALA A 64 3.17 -7.12 -4.87
CA ALA A 64 2.09 -7.78 -4.18
C ALA A 64 1.49 -8.89 -5.04
N LYS A 65 1.18 -10.01 -4.39
CA LYS A 65 0.39 -11.12 -4.93
C LYS A 65 -0.97 -11.11 -4.26
N ASN A 66 -1.94 -11.70 -4.94
CA ASN A 66 -3.27 -11.87 -4.37
C ASN A 66 -3.19 -12.67 -3.05
N ASN A 67 -3.86 -12.15 -2.01
CA ASN A 67 -3.87 -12.66 -0.64
C ASN A 67 -2.55 -12.54 0.14
N ASP A 68 -1.63 -11.68 -0.30
CA ASP A 68 -0.42 -11.38 0.48
C ASP A 68 -0.78 -10.72 1.81
N ARG A 69 -0.12 -11.17 2.89
CA ARG A 69 -0.27 -10.60 4.22
C ARG A 69 0.46 -9.28 4.35
N VAL A 70 -0.19 -8.30 4.97
CA VAL A 70 0.41 -7.00 5.29
C VAL A 70 1.05 -7.11 6.67
N GLU A 71 2.31 -7.53 6.67
CA GLU A 71 3.07 -7.83 7.89
C GLU A 71 4.09 -6.72 8.21
N GLN A 72 4.41 -6.60 9.49
CA GLN A 72 5.47 -5.71 9.98
C GLN A 72 6.79 -5.99 9.25
N GLY A 73 7.51 -4.93 8.87
CA GLY A 73 8.78 -5.04 8.16
C GLY A 73 8.68 -5.33 6.66
N ASN A 74 7.45 -5.38 6.10
CA ASN A 74 7.23 -5.63 4.68
C ASN A 74 6.58 -4.43 3.97
N VAL A 75 6.96 -4.24 2.70
CA VAL A 75 6.38 -3.27 1.78
C VAL A 75 5.87 -4.00 0.55
N LEU A 76 4.57 -3.82 0.25
CA LEU A 76 3.89 -4.43 -0.88
C LEU A 76 3.59 -3.38 -1.96
N ILE A 77 4.18 -3.56 -3.14
CA ILE A 77 3.96 -2.69 -4.30
C ILE A 77 2.83 -3.27 -5.16
N ALA A 78 1.81 -2.48 -5.47
CA ALA A 78 0.71 -2.92 -6.32
C ALA A 78 1.20 -3.33 -7.72
N PRO A 79 0.81 -4.51 -8.24
CA PRO A 79 1.17 -4.95 -9.58
C PRO A 79 0.43 -4.13 -10.64
N GLY A 80 1.15 -3.69 -11.68
CA GLY A 80 0.54 -2.98 -12.80
C GLY A 80 -0.48 -3.83 -13.55
N GLY A 81 -1.60 -3.23 -13.95
CA GLY A 81 -2.72 -3.94 -14.61
C GLY A 81 -3.67 -4.66 -13.65
N TYR A 82 -3.47 -4.53 -12.34
CA TYR A 82 -4.36 -5.06 -11.31
C TYR A 82 -4.71 -3.94 -10.33
N GLN A 83 -5.92 -3.97 -9.80
CA GLN A 83 -6.30 -3.15 -8.66
C GLN A 83 -5.88 -3.86 -7.37
N MET A 84 -5.20 -3.12 -6.50
CA MET A 84 -4.83 -3.60 -5.17
C MET A 84 -5.77 -2.99 -4.14
N LYS A 85 -6.38 -3.84 -3.31
CA LYS A 85 -7.25 -3.42 -2.20
C LYS A 85 -6.75 -4.00 -0.89
N LEU A 86 -6.87 -3.24 0.19
CA LEU A 86 -6.70 -3.74 1.54
C LEU A 86 -7.95 -4.51 1.97
N CYS A 87 -7.74 -5.65 2.61
CA CYS A 87 -8.78 -6.48 3.21
C CYS A 87 -8.34 -6.90 4.62
N THR A 88 -9.27 -7.42 5.43
CA THR A 88 -8.98 -7.95 6.76
C THR A 88 -9.73 -9.25 6.99
N ASP A 89 -9.09 -10.18 7.70
CA ASP A 89 -9.72 -11.37 8.25
C ASP A 89 -9.31 -11.57 9.71
N LYS A 90 -9.52 -12.78 10.26
CA LYS A 90 -9.14 -13.11 11.64
C LYS A 90 -7.62 -13.09 11.90
N GLN A 91 -6.81 -13.19 10.85
CA GLN A 91 -5.34 -13.19 10.93
C GLN A 91 -4.74 -11.79 10.76
N GLY A 92 -5.54 -10.80 10.39
CA GLY A 92 -5.15 -9.41 10.23
C GLY A 92 -5.32 -8.92 8.79
N TYR A 93 -4.51 -7.96 8.40
CA TYR A 93 -4.59 -7.34 7.09
C TYR A 93 -3.93 -8.19 5.99
N TYR A 94 -4.55 -8.17 4.82
CA TYR A 94 -4.02 -8.74 3.59
C TYR A 94 -4.43 -7.87 2.41
N VAL A 95 -3.82 -8.09 1.25
CA VAL A 95 -4.22 -7.41 0.01
C VAL A 95 -4.82 -8.38 -0.99
N THR A 96 -5.84 -7.94 -1.70
CA THR A 96 -6.25 -8.58 -2.94
C THR A 96 -5.65 -7.84 -4.13
N CYS A 97 -5.30 -8.58 -5.18
CA CYS A 97 -4.76 -8.04 -6.43
C CYS A 97 -5.52 -8.67 -7.58
N GLU A 98 -6.48 -7.92 -8.13
CA GLU A 98 -7.44 -8.43 -9.10
C GLU A 98 -7.39 -7.61 -10.39
N LYS A 99 -7.56 -8.28 -11.54
CA LYS A 99 -7.72 -7.54 -12.80
C LYS A 99 -8.99 -6.71 -12.71
N GLY A 100 -8.87 -5.43 -13.05
CA GLY A 100 -9.99 -4.50 -12.97
C GLY A 100 -9.85 -3.40 -14.01
N GLU A 101 -10.95 -2.68 -14.17
CA GLU A 101 -10.98 -1.50 -15.02
C GLU A 101 -10.05 -0.41 -14.50
N ARG A 102 -9.72 0.53 -15.37
CA ARG A 102 -8.98 1.73 -14.99
C ARG A 102 -9.90 2.65 -14.21
N ILE A 103 -9.54 2.94 -12.96
CA ILE A 103 -10.22 3.95 -12.13
C ILE A 103 -9.36 5.22 -12.18
N SER A 104 -9.99 6.35 -12.51
CA SER A 104 -9.28 7.63 -12.73
C SER A 104 -8.17 7.51 -13.78
N GLY A 105 -8.35 6.63 -14.78
CA GLY A 105 -7.36 6.37 -15.83
C GLY A 105 -6.21 5.41 -15.46
N HIS A 106 -6.21 4.84 -14.24
CA HIS A 106 -5.09 4.06 -13.72
C HIS A 106 -5.50 2.66 -13.22
N CYS A 107 -4.58 1.71 -13.37
CA CYS A 107 -4.68 0.34 -12.85
C CYS A 107 -3.25 -0.18 -12.63
N PRO A 108 -2.72 -0.13 -11.38
CA PRO A 108 -3.41 0.17 -10.13
C PRO A 108 -3.78 1.65 -9.98
N SER A 109 -4.90 1.92 -9.30
CA SER A 109 -5.36 3.25 -8.93
C SER A 109 -5.14 3.51 -7.44
N VAL A 110 -4.64 4.71 -7.10
CA VAL A 110 -4.49 5.15 -5.71
C VAL A 110 -5.84 5.22 -5.00
N ASP A 111 -6.88 5.70 -5.70
CA ASP A 111 -8.23 5.84 -5.13
C ASP A 111 -8.76 4.49 -4.65
N VAL A 112 -8.57 3.43 -5.44
CA VAL A 112 -9.03 2.08 -5.09
C VAL A 112 -8.33 1.55 -3.84
N LEU A 113 -7.02 1.79 -3.71
CA LEU A 113 -6.29 1.42 -2.51
C LEU A 113 -6.83 2.20 -1.31
N PHE A 114 -6.91 3.53 -1.41
CA PHE A 114 -7.25 4.40 -0.28
C PHE A 114 -8.69 4.21 0.18
N ASP A 115 -9.64 4.01 -0.72
CA ASP A 115 -11.03 3.70 -0.37
C ASP A 115 -11.12 2.41 0.45
N SER A 116 -10.42 1.35 0.02
CA SER A 116 -10.38 0.09 0.76
C SER A 116 -9.69 0.22 2.12
N VAL A 117 -8.62 1.03 2.22
CA VAL A 117 -7.94 1.32 3.48
C VAL A 117 -8.88 2.06 4.43
N ALA A 118 -9.61 3.07 3.95
CA ALA A 118 -10.58 3.82 4.75
C ALA A 118 -11.73 2.91 5.23
N GLU A 119 -12.20 2.00 4.40
CA GLU A 119 -13.25 1.04 4.78
C GLU A 119 -12.78 0.05 5.86
N VAL A 120 -11.57 -0.48 5.69
CA VAL A 120 -11.04 -1.60 6.50
C VAL A 120 -10.33 -1.12 7.77
N ALA A 121 -9.44 -0.13 7.65
CA ALA A 121 -8.67 0.41 8.76
C ALA A 121 -9.30 1.69 9.35
N GLY A 122 -10.03 2.47 8.54
CA GLY A 122 -10.66 3.71 8.97
C GLY A 122 -11.81 3.54 9.97
N LYS A 123 -12.47 2.37 10.05
CA LYS A 123 -13.50 2.08 11.08
C LYS A 123 -12.96 2.07 12.51
N LYS A 124 -11.62 2.04 12.71
CA LYS A 124 -10.98 2.22 14.03
C LYS A 124 -10.69 3.67 14.38
N PHE A 125 -10.84 4.60 13.43
CA PHE A 125 -10.91 6.03 13.72
C PHE A 125 -12.37 6.36 14.08
N ASN A 126 -12.62 6.66 15.36
CA ASN A 126 -13.94 7.04 15.86
C ASN A 126 -14.62 8.06 14.94
N ARG A 127 -15.84 7.75 14.48
CA ARG A 127 -16.74 8.61 13.69
C ARG A 127 -17.21 9.89 14.41
N ASN A 128 -16.51 10.35 15.45
CA ASN A 128 -16.88 11.51 16.25
C ASN A 128 -16.01 12.76 15.99
N ASN A 129 -15.12 12.77 14.99
CA ASN A 129 -14.27 13.94 14.74
C ASN A 129 -14.03 14.24 13.25
N THR A 130 -15.10 14.22 12.45
CA THR A 130 -15.04 14.65 11.04
C THR A 130 -15.22 16.17 10.96
N TYR A 131 -14.13 16.92 10.82
CA TYR A 131 -14.20 18.27 10.26
C TYR A 131 -14.00 18.17 8.75
N ARG A 132 -15.07 18.43 7.99
CA ARG A 132 -15.00 18.69 6.55
C ARG A 132 -14.82 20.20 6.37
N TYR A 133 -13.61 20.65 6.02
CA TYR A 133 -13.45 21.95 5.39
C TYR A 133 -13.60 21.75 3.88
N GLY A 134 -14.66 22.31 3.32
CA GLY A 134 -14.81 22.53 1.89
C GLY A 134 -14.71 24.02 1.62
N LEU A 135 -13.88 24.39 0.65
CA LEU A 135 -14.17 25.52 -0.25
C LEU A 135 -14.66 24.91 -1.55
#